data_AF-A0A1I0A7M5-F1
#
_entry.id   AF-A0A1I0A7M5-F1
#
_cell.length_a   1.000
_cell.length_b   1.000
_cell.length_c   1.000
_cell.angle_alpha   90.00
_cell.angle_beta   90.00
_cell.angle_gamma   90.00
#
_symmetry.space_group_name_H-M   'P 1'
#
loop_
_entity.id
_entity.type
_entity.pdbx_description
1 polymer ?
#
loop_
_entity_poly.entity_id
_entity_poly.type
_entity_poly.pdbx_seq_one_letter_code
_entity_poly.pdbx_strand_id
1 'polypeptide(L)'
;MKKIDLTDATIHYDIKGCSPSSEHANTIVFLHGVGLDHTEWHYLIPYLEDSYRLFTYDLRWHGLSSGTFYSDDERNWKALFIDFISLLEKEEITNYHLVGHGIGAQLGIELISSEMVKPLSYTILSTPFYYPASVAEKGIKYRTEKIKGMTGRELGAWMIPQIMETKDPEKHEHIKNSFEKARLDLYMDIFLLQANALDLEKLKKIFIPTLLLNGEMDVNYPPELTNISMKYLPNGRAKILRNASNMVHVDQPEHTAAHILEFIQEHDVKKRNTAKNLDLPYLDMLYEKIEKSMLIRIDFLTVFQMQINGVKVEGKWNQRKARELIAYVAFFGKSTKEVVCEALWPNSNKVSAQNSLRVSIHHLRKLLKDAGYKNIIHSDMQYVWIDENIDVSCDVLEAMKEKVSLPPRHLLFSDIPSDWTMNIQSQLEVSY
;
A
#
# COMPACT_ATOMS: atom_id res chain seq x y z
N MET A 1 -4.20 -9.15 35.77
CA MET A 1 -3.12 -9.30 34.78
C MET A 1 -1.87 -9.81 35.49
N LYS A 2 -1.18 -10.80 34.92
CA LYS A 2 0.08 -11.35 35.45
C LYS A 2 1.24 -10.41 35.10
N LYS A 3 2.43 -10.66 35.67
CA LYS A 3 3.66 -9.93 35.32
C LYS A 3 4.90 -10.79 35.46
N ILE A 4 5.95 -10.43 34.73
CA ILE A 4 7.31 -10.89 34.91
C ILE A 4 8.23 -9.69 35.17
N ASP A 5 9.10 -9.80 36.16
CA ASP A 5 10.11 -8.80 36.48
C ASP A 5 11.45 -9.26 35.87
N LEU A 6 11.98 -8.46 34.95
CA LEU A 6 13.27 -8.65 34.26
C LEU A 6 14.29 -7.64 34.82
N THR A 7 15.56 -7.78 34.43
CA THR A 7 16.65 -6.96 34.98
C THR A 7 16.41 -5.45 34.88
N ASP A 8 15.81 -4.98 33.79
CA ASP A 8 15.58 -3.56 33.50
C ASP A 8 14.13 -3.22 33.10
N ALA A 9 13.19 -4.14 33.30
CA ALA A 9 11.81 -4.02 32.83
C ALA A 9 10.84 -4.86 33.68
N THR A 10 9.58 -4.42 33.76
CA THR A 10 8.47 -5.23 34.26
C THR A 10 7.46 -5.38 33.12
N ILE A 11 7.17 -6.60 32.71
CA ILE A 11 6.27 -6.88 31.58
C ILE A 11 4.98 -7.51 32.07
N HIS A 12 3.84 -6.87 31.76
CA HIS A 12 2.51 -7.34 32.13
C HIS A 12 1.87 -8.12 30.99
N TYR A 13 1.20 -9.22 31.34
CA TYR A 13 0.59 -10.12 30.37
C TYR A 13 -0.68 -10.78 30.90
N ASP A 14 -1.53 -11.19 29.98
CA ASP A 14 -2.79 -11.87 30.25
C ASP A 14 -2.94 -13.13 29.39
N ILE A 15 -3.65 -14.11 29.93
CA ILE A 15 -3.92 -15.39 29.26
C ILE A 15 -5.41 -15.67 29.36
N LYS A 16 -6.05 -15.87 28.23
CA LYS A 16 -7.48 -16.20 28.12
C LYS A 16 -7.69 -17.45 27.28
N GLY A 17 -8.93 -17.90 27.23
CA GLY A 17 -9.36 -19.09 26.48
C GLY A 17 -9.01 -20.40 27.16
N CYS A 18 -9.23 -21.49 26.43
CA CYS A 18 -9.08 -22.86 26.95
C CYS A 18 -7.61 -23.21 27.25
N SER A 19 -7.34 -23.65 28.49
CA SER A 19 -6.06 -24.28 28.88
C SER A 19 -6.07 -25.76 28.44
N PRO A 20 -5.01 -26.28 27.80
CA PRO A 20 -5.12 -27.49 27.00
C PRO A 20 -5.32 -28.76 27.84
N SER A 21 -6.22 -29.62 27.38
CA SER A 21 -6.27 -31.04 27.73
C SER A 21 -5.59 -31.95 26.68
N SER A 22 -4.82 -31.41 25.72
CA SER A 22 -4.16 -32.24 24.69
C SER A 22 -2.92 -31.60 24.05
N GLU A 23 -1.95 -32.46 23.70
CA GLU A 23 -0.58 -32.24 23.21
C GLU A 23 -0.39 -31.50 21.86
N HIS A 24 -1.35 -30.76 21.33
CA HIS A 24 -1.21 -30.09 20.02
C HIS A 24 -1.37 -28.56 20.12
N ALA A 25 -0.67 -27.86 19.25
CA ALA A 25 -0.39 -26.43 19.33
C ALA A 25 -1.64 -25.54 19.33
N ASN A 26 -2.00 -25.05 20.51
CA ASN A 26 -3.26 -24.33 20.73
C ASN A 26 -3.05 -22.93 21.31
N THR A 27 -1.88 -22.30 21.13
CA THR A 27 -1.64 -20.93 21.63
C THR A 27 -1.53 -19.91 20.49
N ILE A 28 -2.24 -18.79 20.60
CA ILE A 28 -2.05 -17.61 19.75
C ILE A 28 -1.42 -16.52 20.61
N VAL A 29 -0.25 -16.04 20.19
CA VAL A 29 0.50 -14.96 20.85
C VAL A 29 0.25 -13.66 20.07
N PHE A 30 -0.18 -12.62 20.77
CA PHE A 30 -0.53 -11.34 20.16
C PHE A 30 0.49 -10.24 20.51
N LEU A 31 0.89 -9.47 19.50
CA LEU A 31 1.83 -8.35 19.58
C LEU A 31 1.16 -7.05 19.14
N HIS A 32 0.90 -6.16 20.10
CA HIS A 32 0.10 -4.94 19.94
C HIS A 32 0.88 -3.79 19.26
N GLY A 33 0.17 -2.75 18.80
CA GLY A 33 0.71 -1.59 18.09
C GLY A 33 1.23 -0.46 18.99
N VAL A 34 1.87 0.54 18.37
CA VAL A 34 2.44 1.70 19.09
C VAL A 34 1.34 2.58 19.69
N GLY A 35 1.54 3.04 20.93
CA GLY A 35 0.55 3.85 21.65
C GLY A 35 -0.69 3.09 22.12
N LEU A 36 -0.73 1.78 21.88
CA LEU A 36 -1.78 0.87 22.34
C LEU A 36 -1.26 0.02 23.52
N ASP A 37 -2.09 -0.92 23.95
CA ASP A 37 -1.78 -1.92 24.98
C ASP A 37 -2.44 -3.26 24.59
N HIS A 38 -2.25 -4.31 25.38
CA HIS A 38 -2.85 -5.63 25.15
C HIS A 38 -4.38 -5.60 24.98
N THR A 39 -5.06 -4.53 25.41
CA THR A 39 -6.52 -4.42 25.29
C THR A 39 -6.99 -4.11 23.87
N GLU A 40 -6.10 -3.80 22.91
CA GLU A 40 -6.52 -3.64 21.50
C GLU A 40 -7.22 -4.91 20.96
N TRP A 41 -6.84 -6.07 21.49
CA TRP A 41 -7.40 -7.38 21.13
C TRP A 41 -8.78 -7.65 21.73
N HIS A 42 -9.32 -6.75 22.56
CA HIS A 42 -10.56 -6.94 23.30
C HIS A 42 -11.73 -7.43 22.44
N TYR A 43 -11.92 -6.82 21.27
CA TYR A 43 -13.03 -7.17 20.36
C TYR A 43 -12.78 -8.44 19.55
N LEU A 44 -11.52 -8.87 19.41
CA LEU A 44 -11.14 -10.06 18.65
C LEU A 44 -11.18 -11.33 19.50
N ILE A 45 -10.76 -11.22 20.77
CA ILE A 45 -10.64 -12.34 21.73
C ILE A 45 -11.89 -13.24 21.80
N PRO A 46 -13.12 -12.71 21.90
CA PRO A 46 -14.32 -13.54 22.05
C PRO A 46 -14.55 -14.52 20.88
N TYR A 47 -13.99 -14.25 19.71
CA TYR A 47 -14.14 -15.10 18.53
C TYR A 47 -13.08 -16.22 18.45
N LEU A 48 -12.09 -16.22 19.35
CA LEU A 48 -10.94 -17.14 19.32
C LEU A 48 -10.81 -17.96 20.61
N GLU A 49 -11.33 -17.47 21.74
CA GLU A 49 -11.03 -18.00 23.08
C GLU A 49 -11.60 -19.40 23.35
N ASP A 50 -12.66 -19.80 22.63
CA ASP A 50 -13.22 -21.16 22.74
C ASP A 50 -12.29 -22.24 22.18
N SER A 51 -11.44 -21.88 21.20
CA SER A 51 -10.61 -22.85 20.45
C SER A 51 -9.13 -22.76 20.78
N TYR A 52 -8.64 -21.62 21.27
CA TYR A 52 -7.23 -21.37 21.51
C TYR A 52 -6.97 -20.73 22.87
N ARG A 53 -5.83 -21.08 23.47
CA ARG A 53 -5.19 -20.29 24.52
C ARG A 53 -4.68 -18.99 23.89
N LEU A 54 -5.15 -17.85 24.36
CA LEU A 54 -4.79 -16.54 23.84
C LEU A 54 -3.82 -15.87 24.80
N PHE A 55 -2.61 -15.58 24.32
CA PHE A 55 -1.56 -14.92 25.09
C PHE A 55 -1.40 -13.49 24.58
N THR A 56 -1.70 -12.52 25.43
CA THR A 56 -1.55 -11.09 25.12
C THR A 56 -0.65 -10.45 26.16
N TYR A 57 0.18 -9.49 25.79
CA TYR A 57 0.99 -8.76 26.75
C TYR A 57 1.22 -7.33 26.31
N ASP A 58 1.49 -6.47 27.29
CA ASP A 58 1.90 -5.09 27.03
C ASP A 58 3.38 -5.10 26.66
N LEU A 59 3.69 -4.71 25.42
CA LEU A 59 5.06 -4.48 24.98
C LEU A 59 5.75 -3.53 25.96
N ARG A 60 7.07 -3.66 26.07
CA ARG A 60 7.89 -2.71 26.84
C ARG A 60 7.50 -1.27 26.46
N TRP A 61 7.49 -0.39 27.46
CA TRP A 61 7.11 1.03 27.33
C TRP A 61 5.62 1.32 27.09
N HIS A 62 4.75 0.30 27.08
CA HIS A 62 3.32 0.44 26.82
C HIS A 62 2.46 -0.11 27.96
N GLY A 63 1.19 0.31 28.01
CA GLY A 63 0.21 -0.20 28.95
C GLY A 63 0.70 -0.15 30.40
N LEU A 64 0.66 -1.29 31.09
CA LEU A 64 1.19 -1.43 32.44
C LEU A 64 2.68 -1.83 32.46
N SER A 65 3.26 -2.18 31.31
CA SER A 65 4.68 -2.56 31.21
C SER A 65 5.61 -1.35 31.31
N SER A 66 6.78 -1.59 31.88
CA SER A 66 7.82 -0.59 32.09
C SER A 66 9.17 -1.10 31.63
N GLY A 67 10.11 -0.19 31.39
CA GLY A 67 11.48 -0.55 31.09
C GLY A 67 12.30 0.65 30.61
N THR A 68 13.61 0.47 30.55
CA THR A 68 14.51 1.49 30.02
C THR A 68 14.37 1.59 28.51
N PHE A 69 14.29 2.81 27.97
CA PHE A 69 14.43 3.09 26.54
C PHE A 69 15.86 3.58 26.31
N TYR A 70 16.57 2.93 25.38
CA TYR A 70 17.97 3.22 25.07
C TYR A 70 18.06 4.20 23.90
N SER A 71 19.14 4.97 23.83
CA SER A 71 19.42 5.86 22.68
C SER A 71 19.88 5.11 21.41
N ASP A 72 19.83 3.78 21.43
CA ASP A 72 20.42 2.89 20.43
C ASP A 72 19.40 1.82 20.05
N ASP A 73 19.01 1.82 18.79
CA ASP A 73 17.91 1.01 18.25
C ASP A 73 18.22 -0.49 18.39
N GLU A 74 19.47 -0.91 18.21
CA GLU A 74 19.86 -2.32 18.35
C GLU A 74 19.63 -2.83 19.79
N ARG A 75 19.99 -2.01 20.78
CA ARG A 75 19.73 -2.32 22.20
C ARG A 75 18.23 -2.37 22.50
N ASN A 76 17.43 -1.46 21.94
CA ASN A 76 15.98 -1.46 22.11
C ASN A 76 15.33 -2.71 21.51
N TRP A 77 15.71 -3.13 20.31
CA TRP A 77 15.23 -4.36 19.70
C TRP A 77 15.63 -5.59 20.51
N LYS A 78 16.90 -5.69 20.93
CA LYS A 78 17.37 -6.77 21.79
C LYS A 78 16.59 -6.87 23.11
N ALA A 79 16.23 -5.72 23.68
CA ALA A 79 15.38 -5.62 24.85
C ALA A 79 13.99 -6.24 24.61
N LEU A 80 13.31 -5.86 23.53
CA LEU A 80 12.02 -6.44 23.15
C LEU A 80 12.12 -7.96 22.89
N PHE A 81 13.23 -8.43 22.32
CA PHE A 81 13.46 -9.86 22.10
C PHE A 81 13.57 -10.63 23.42
N ILE A 82 14.35 -10.11 24.37
CA ILE A 82 14.49 -10.72 25.71
C ILE A 82 13.13 -10.81 26.39
N ASP A 83 12.31 -9.75 26.30
CA ASP A 83 10.97 -9.75 26.90
C ASP A 83 10.10 -10.87 26.31
N PHE A 84 10.05 -10.96 24.98
CA PHE A 84 9.24 -11.96 24.28
C PHE A 84 9.67 -13.38 24.63
N ILE A 85 10.98 -13.69 24.53
CA ILE A 85 11.52 -15.02 24.85
C ILE A 85 11.28 -15.37 26.31
N SER A 86 11.52 -14.43 27.23
CA SER A 86 11.32 -14.67 28.67
C SER A 86 9.85 -14.99 29.00
N LEU A 87 8.90 -14.35 28.32
CA LEU A 87 7.48 -14.64 28.47
C LEU A 87 7.11 -16.03 27.95
N LEU A 88 7.62 -16.41 26.77
CA LEU A 88 7.39 -17.75 26.21
C LEU A 88 7.96 -18.84 27.13
N GLU A 89 9.18 -18.66 27.62
CA GLU A 89 9.82 -19.59 28.57
C GLU A 89 9.04 -19.68 29.88
N LYS A 90 8.63 -18.53 30.44
CA LYS A 90 7.89 -18.45 31.72
C LYS A 90 6.57 -19.21 31.70
N GLU A 91 5.88 -19.19 30.55
CA GLU A 91 4.55 -19.78 30.39
C GLU A 91 4.57 -21.06 29.54
N GLU A 92 5.78 -21.60 29.33
CA GLU A 92 6.09 -22.87 28.66
C GLU A 92 5.47 -22.96 27.25
N ILE A 93 5.46 -21.84 26.53
CA ILE A 93 4.88 -21.73 25.19
C ILE A 93 5.92 -22.13 24.14
N THR A 94 5.84 -23.37 23.68
CA THR A 94 6.77 -23.94 22.68
C THR A 94 6.18 -24.00 21.27
N ASN A 95 4.86 -24.15 21.15
CA ASN A 95 4.15 -24.21 19.87
C ASN A 95 3.03 -23.17 19.86
N TYR A 96 3.13 -22.21 18.94
CA TYR A 96 2.19 -21.09 18.88
C TYR A 96 2.07 -20.50 17.48
N HIS A 97 0.94 -19.84 17.24
CA HIS A 97 0.75 -18.90 16.13
C HIS A 97 1.03 -17.49 16.62
N LEU A 98 1.59 -16.66 15.76
CA LEU A 98 1.85 -15.26 16.06
C LEU A 98 0.84 -14.38 15.34
N VAL A 99 0.32 -13.36 16.02
CA VAL A 99 -0.51 -12.31 15.43
C VAL A 99 0.09 -10.96 15.85
N GLY A 100 0.41 -10.10 14.88
CA GLY A 100 1.05 -8.81 15.15
C GLY A 100 0.36 -7.66 14.46
N HIS A 101 0.41 -6.48 15.09
CA HIS A 101 -0.07 -5.22 14.54
C HIS A 101 0.95 -4.10 14.82
N GLY A 102 1.21 -3.24 13.83
CA GLY A 102 2.11 -2.09 13.96
C GLY A 102 3.53 -2.48 14.38
N ILE A 103 4.05 -1.89 15.46
CA ILE A 103 5.37 -2.24 16.00
C ILE A 103 5.43 -3.69 16.49
N GLY A 104 4.34 -4.24 17.01
CA GLY A 104 4.24 -5.65 17.36
C GLY A 104 4.41 -6.55 16.13
N ALA A 105 3.86 -6.14 14.99
CA ALA A 105 4.11 -6.83 13.74
C ALA A 105 5.58 -6.73 13.28
N GLN A 106 6.20 -5.57 13.45
CA GLN A 106 7.63 -5.42 13.16
C GLN A 106 8.49 -6.29 14.07
N LEU A 107 8.16 -6.37 15.37
CA LEU A 107 8.85 -7.24 16.33
C LEU A 107 8.83 -8.70 15.90
N GLY A 108 7.67 -9.20 15.44
CA GLY A 108 7.58 -10.55 14.90
C GLY A 108 8.49 -10.77 13.68
N ILE A 109 8.57 -9.79 12.76
CA ILE A 109 9.48 -9.87 11.60
C ILE A 109 10.94 -9.94 12.06
N GLU A 110 11.37 -9.06 12.96
CA GLU A 110 12.74 -9.06 13.45
C GLU A 110 13.08 -10.42 14.11
N LEU A 111 12.21 -10.92 14.99
CA LEU A 111 12.38 -12.19 15.69
C LEU A 111 12.48 -13.39 14.73
N ILE A 112 11.60 -13.45 13.73
CA ILE A 112 11.54 -14.56 12.78
C ILE A 112 12.69 -14.48 11.77
N SER A 113 12.96 -13.30 11.23
CA SER A 113 14.00 -13.10 10.19
C SER A 113 15.43 -13.24 10.72
N SER A 114 15.62 -13.12 12.03
CA SER A 114 16.88 -13.44 12.72
C SER A 114 16.94 -14.87 13.27
N GLU A 115 15.95 -15.71 12.95
CA GLU A 115 15.84 -17.11 13.40
C GLU A 115 15.81 -17.31 14.93
N MET A 116 15.50 -16.27 15.72
CA MET A 116 15.39 -16.40 17.17
C MET A 116 14.13 -17.18 17.58
N VAL A 117 13.10 -17.13 16.75
CA VAL A 117 11.82 -17.81 16.98
C VAL A 117 11.29 -18.43 15.71
N LYS A 118 10.43 -19.44 15.86
CA LYS A 118 9.79 -20.12 14.74
C LYS A 118 8.34 -20.48 15.09
N PRO A 119 7.41 -19.50 15.08
CA PRO A 119 5.99 -19.81 15.22
C PRO A 119 5.50 -20.68 14.07
N LEU A 120 4.38 -21.37 14.28
CA LEU A 120 3.76 -22.24 13.29
C LEU A 120 3.20 -21.46 12.10
N SER A 121 2.65 -20.28 12.37
CA SER A 121 2.23 -19.32 11.37
C SER A 121 2.33 -17.90 11.91
N TYR A 122 2.33 -16.92 11.01
CA TYR A 122 2.34 -15.52 11.38
C TYR A 122 1.25 -14.73 10.65
N THR A 123 0.35 -14.08 11.40
CA THR A 123 -0.61 -13.14 10.82
C THR A 123 -0.20 -11.71 11.14
N ILE A 124 -0.04 -10.90 10.10
CA ILE A 124 0.32 -9.49 10.20
C ILE A 124 -0.89 -8.64 9.82
N LEU A 125 -1.35 -7.82 10.76
CA LEU A 125 -2.49 -6.95 10.57
C LEU A 125 -2.01 -5.56 10.15
N SER A 126 -2.44 -5.09 8.98
CA SER A 126 -2.33 -3.70 8.50
C SER A 126 -1.01 -2.99 8.87
N THR A 127 0.13 -3.64 8.62
CA THR A 127 1.44 -3.12 9.00
C THR A 127 2.29 -2.83 7.75
N PRO A 128 2.78 -1.60 7.58
CA PRO A 128 3.65 -1.27 6.47
C PRO A 128 5.04 -1.87 6.64
N PHE A 129 5.64 -2.28 5.52
CA PHE A 129 7.00 -2.83 5.48
C PHE A 129 7.98 -1.96 4.69
N TYR A 130 7.45 -0.92 4.03
CA TYR A 130 8.20 -0.03 3.17
C TYR A 130 7.45 1.28 3.00
N TYR A 131 8.20 2.37 3.04
CA TYR A 131 7.82 3.66 2.49
C TYR A 131 8.98 4.23 1.69
N PRO A 132 8.71 5.01 0.64
CA PRO A 132 9.73 5.89 0.07
C PRO A 132 10.27 6.83 1.17
N ALA A 133 11.60 6.96 1.25
CA ALA A 133 12.26 7.73 2.32
C ALA A 133 11.70 9.16 2.45
N SER A 134 11.43 9.83 1.33
CA SER A 134 10.87 11.18 1.30
C SER A 134 9.42 11.27 1.82
N VAL A 135 8.64 10.18 1.71
CA VAL A 135 7.29 10.10 2.27
C VAL A 135 7.37 9.83 3.78
N ALA A 136 8.24 8.90 4.19
CA ALA A 136 8.48 8.60 5.59
C ALA A 136 8.96 9.84 6.37
N GLU A 137 9.93 10.58 5.85
CA GLU A 137 10.47 11.80 6.48
C GLU A 137 9.37 12.86 6.67
N LYS A 138 8.55 13.10 5.65
CA LYS A 138 7.42 14.04 5.74
C LYS A 138 6.39 13.59 6.76
N GLY A 139 6.04 12.31 6.79
CA GLY A 139 5.09 11.74 7.74
C GLY A 139 5.58 11.83 9.18
N ILE A 140 6.84 11.49 9.42
CA ILE A 140 7.51 11.63 10.73
C ILE A 140 7.46 13.08 11.18
N LYS A 141 7.93 14.03 10.35
CA LYS A 141 7.95 15.46 10.69
C LYS A 141 6.55 15.98 11.01
N TYR A 142 5.58 15.68 10.14
CA TYR A 142 4.20 16.10 10.31
C TYR A 142 3.63 15.57 11.64
N ARG A 143 3.83 14.29 11.94
CA ARG A 143 3.35 13.68 13.18
C ARG A 143 4.00 14.31 14.41
N THR A 144 5.33 14.48 14.41
CA THR A 144 6.06 15.14 15.51
C THR A 144 5.52 16.53 15.79
N GLU A 145 5.30 17.33 14.75
CA GLU A 145 4.76 18.69 14.89
C GLU A 145 3.31 18.67 15.38
N LYS A 146 2.48 17.74 14.88
CA LYS A 146 1.06 17.67 15.23
C LYS A 146 0.81 17.24 16.65
N ILE A 147 1.57 16.28 17.17
CA ILE A 147 1.33 15.76 18.53
C ILE A 147 1.92 16.64 19.63
N LYS A 148 2.67 17.70 19.26
CA LYS A 148 3.34 18.56 20.22
C LYS A 148 2.33 19.24 21.12
N GLY A 149 2.44 18.96 22.43
CA GLY A 149 1.55 19.52 23.44
C GLY A 149 0.20 18.80 23.58
N MET A 150 -0.04 17.74 22.81
CA MET A 150 -1.18 16.86 23.04
C MET A 150 -0.99 16.05 24.31
N THR A 151 -2.09 15.64 24.92
CA THR A 151 -2.18 14.52 25.86
C THR A 151 -2.30 13.20 25.09
N GLY A 152 -2.07 12.08 25.76
CA GLY A 152 -2.26 10.75 25.15
C GLY A 152 -3.69 10.57 24.62
N ARG A 153 -4.69 11.05 25.37
CA ARG A 153 -6.10 10.99 24.96
C ARG A 153 -6.40 11.82 23.70
N GLU A 154 -5.82 13.01 23.57
CA GLU A 154 -5.93 13.85 22.37
C GLU A 154 -5.23 13.22 21.16
N LEU A 155 -4.07 12.61 21.38
CA LEU A 155 -3.39 11.79 20.35
C LEU A 155 -4.32 10.67 19.88
N GLY A 156 -4.94 9.91 20.79
CA GLY A 156 -5.90 8.87 20.43
C GLY A 156 -7.07 9.38 19.61
N ALA A 157 -7.67 10.51 20.02
CA ALA A 157 -8.76 11.15 19.28
C ALA A 157 -8.35 11.60 17.86
N TRP A 158 -7.13 12.11 17.71
CA TRP A 158 -6.56 12.48 16.41
C TRP A 158 -6.24 11.26 15.53
N MET A 159 -5.85 10.14 16.15
CA MET A 159 -5.51 8.90 15.44
C MET A 159 -6.73 8.17 14.91
N ILE A 160 -7.81 8.06 15.69
CA ILE A 160 -8.98 7.23 15.39
C ILE A 160 -9.49 7.38 13.94
N PRO A 161 -9.72 8.59 13.40
CA PRO A 161 -10.21 8.75 12.03
C PRO A 161 -9.27 8.20 10.95
N GLN A 162 -8.01 7.95 11.28
CA GLN A 162 -6.97 7.45 10.37
C GLN A 162 -6.76 5.94 10.51
N ILE A 163 -7.17 5.33 11.63
CA ILE A 163 -6.89 3.92 11.93
C ILE A 163 -8.15 3.07 12.08
N MET A 164 -9.33 3.67 12.13
CA MET A 164 -10.61 2.97 12.30
C MET A 164 -11.66 3.52 11.34
N GLU A 165 -12.39 2.61 10.70
CA GLU A 165 -13.56 2.95 9.89
C GLU A 165 -14.83 3.05 10.74
N THR A 166 -15.01 2.17 11.73
CA THR A 166 -16.20 2.13 12.58
C THR A 166 -16.49 3.49 13.23
N LYS A 167 -17.76 3.85 13.37
CA LYS A 167 -18.21 5.07 14.08
C LYS A 167 -18.76 4.77 15.47
N ASP A 168 -18.56 3.56 15.96
CA ASP A 168 -18.98 3.11 17.28
C ASP A 168 -18.26 3.90 18.40
N PRO A 169 -18.98 4.70 19.20
CA PRO A 169 -18.38 5.51 20.25
C PRO A 169 -17.69 4.70 21.34
N GLU A 170 -18.16 3.49 21.65
CA GLU A 170 -17.54 2.65 22.68
C GLU A 170 -16.18 2.13 22.21
N LYS A 171 -16.08 1.70 20.95
CA LYS A 171 -14.80 1.31 20.34
C LYS A 171 -13.82 2.48 20.30
N HIS A 172 -14.29 3.67 19.94
CA HIS A 172 -13.46 4.89 19.95
C HIS A 172 -12.98 5.24 21.36
N GLU A 173 -13.85 5.12 22.34
CA GLU A 173 -13.54 5.37 23.74
C GLU A 173 -12.49 4.38 24.26
N HIS A 174 -12.64 3.10 23.93
CA HIS A 174 -11.67 2.06 24.26
C HIS A 174 -10.27 2.38 23.72
N ILE A 175 -10.16 2.76 22.45
CA ILE A 175 -8.87 3.11 21.84
C ILE A 175 -8.27 4.39 22.45
N LYS A 176 -9.07 5.42 22.71
CA LYS A 176 -8.57 6.62 23.42
C LYS A 176 -8.02 6.28 24.80
N ASN A 177 -8.63 5.36 25.53
CA ASN A 177 -8.16 4.93 26.84
C ASN A 177 -6.80 4.20 26.78
N SER A 178 -6.51 3.45 25.71
CA SER A 178 -5.18 2.88 25.49
C SER A 178 -4.13 3.98 25.25
N PHE A 179 -4.43 4.94 24.36
CA PHE A 179 -3.52 6.06 24.10
C PHE A 179 -3.31 6.97 25.32
N GLU A 180 -4.31 7.12 26.20
CA GLU A 180 -4.19 7.89 27.44
C GLU A 180 -3.15 7.30 28.42
N LYS A 181 -2.98 5.97 28.40
CA LYS A 181 -1.96 5.28 29.21
C LYS A 181 -0.58 5.26 28.54
N ALA A 182 -0.49 5.60 27.26
CA ALA A 182 0.76 5.50 26.51
C ALA A 182 1.83 6.46 27.05
N ARG A 183 3.09 6.02 26.98
CA ARG A 183 4.26 6.86 27.25
C ARG A 183 4.45 7.85 26.12
N LEU A 184 3.69 8.95 26.16
CA LEU A 184 3.71 9.97 25.11
C LEU A 184 5.11 10.57 24.91
N ASP A 185 5.89 10.65 25.98
CA ASP A 185 7.29 11.08 25.96
C ASP A 185 8.19 10.18 25.10
N LEU A 186 7.85 8.90 24.95
CA LEU A 186 8.57 7.92 24.13
C LEU A 186 7.86 7.59 22.82
N TYR A 187 6.64 8.12 22.59
CA TYR A 187 5.80 7.70 21.47
C TYR A 187 6.49 7.85 20.11
N MET A 188 7.13 9.00 19.86
CA MET A 188 7.84 9.22 18.61
C MET A 188 9.14 8.43 18.53
N ASP A 189 9.82 8.19 19.63
CA ASP A 189 11.04 7.37 19.64
C ASP A 189 10.72 5.91 19.27
N ILE A 190 9.62 5.37 19.81
CA ILE A 190 9.12 4.03 19.49
C ILE A 190 8.62 3.96 18.04
N PHE A 191 7.92 5.01 17.58
CA PHE A 191 7.48 5.10 16.18
C PHE A 191 8.68 5.14 15.21
N LEU A 192 9.75 5.86 15.57
CA LEU A 192 10.98 5.91 14.80
C LEU A 192 11.73 4.58 14.83
N LEU A 193 11.79 3.90 15.99
CA LEU A 193 12.36 2.57 16.11
C LEU A 193 11.71 1.59 15.12
N GLN A 194 10.38 1.62 14.99
CA GLN A 194 9.66 0.85 13.97
C GLN A 194 10.02 1.30 12.55
N ALA A 195 9.95 2.62 12.27
CA ALA A 195 10.20 3.16 10.94
C ALA A 195 11.61 2.84 10.41
N ASN A 196 12.62 2.89 11.29
CA ASN A 196 14.01 2.59 10.97
C ASN A 196 14.25 1.08 10.69
N ALA A 197 13.37 0.21 11.19
CA ALA A 197 13.49 -1.23 11.03
C ALA A 197 12.84 -1.78 9.74
N LEU A 198 12.04 -0.95 9.05
CA LEU A 198 11.33 -1.33 7.83
C LEU A 198 12.31 -1.72 6.72
N ASP A 199 12.27 -2.99 6.33
CA ASP A 199 13.11 -3.54 5.29
C ASP A 199 12.41 -4.73 4.61
N LEU A 200 12.10 -4.58 3.32
CA LEU A 200 11.46 -5.63 2.51
C LEU A 200 12.34 -6.88 2.39
N GLU A 201 13.68 -6.75 2.44
CA GLU A 201 14.58 -7.90 2.33
C GLU A 201 14.47 -8.84 3.53
N LYS A 202 14.07 -8.33 4.71
CA LYS A 202 13.80 -9.19 5.88
C LYS A 202 12.63 -10.14 5.64
N LEU A 203 11.63 -9.74 4.86
CA LEU A 203 10.48 -10.59 4.54
C LEU A 203 10.89 -11.85 3.76
N LYS A 204 11.95 -11.78 2.94
CA LYS A 204 12.47 -12.95 2.20
C LYS A 204 12.99 -14.06 3.11
N LYS A 205 13.30 -13.73 4.36
CA LYS A 205 13.79 -14.69 5.38
C LYS A 205 12.64 -15.35 6.14
N ILE A 206 11.41 -14.91 5.95
CA ILE A 206 10.23 -15.46 6.63
C ILE A 206 9.68 -16.64 5.81
N PHE A 207 10.16 -17.84 6.11
CA PHE A 207 9.74 -19.07 5.41
C PHE A 207 8.51 -19.73 6.03
N ILE A 208 8.07 -19.32 7.22
CA ILE A 208 6.84 -19.85 7.81
C ILE A 208 5.62 -19.34 7.06
N PRO A 209 4.48 -20.05 7.09
CA PRO A 209 3.23 -19.55 6.55
C PRO A 209 2.90 -18.17 7.14
N THR A 210 2.74 -17.19 6.27
CA THR A 210 2.44 -15.80 6.68
C THR A 210 1.17 -15.28 6.02
N LEU A 211 0.25 -14.69 6.78
CA LEU A 211 -0.94 -14.01 6.30
C LEU A 211 -0.80 -12.50 6.51
N LEU A 212 -0.93 -11.72 5.44
CA LEU A 212 -1.15 -10.28 5.50
C LEU A 212 -2.67 -10.02 5.45
N LEU A 213 -3.18 -9.33 6.46
CA LEU A 213 -4.60 -8.97 6.55
C LEU A 213 -4.73 -7.45 6.71
N ASN A 214 -5.22 -6.79 5.67
CA ASN A 214 -5.25 -5.34 5.55
C ASN A 214 -6.68 -4.80 5.45
N GLY A 215 -6.92 -3.59 5.93
CA GLY A 215 -8.19 -2.89 5.69
C GLY A 215 -8.23 -2.19 4.33
N GLU A 216 -9.37 -2.24 3.65
CA GLU A 216 -9.63 -1.52 2.39
C GLU A 216 -9.51 0.01 2.53
N MET A 217 -9.81 0.54 3.72
CA MET A 217 -9.81 1.97 4.04
C MET A 217 -8.58 2.39 4.86
N ASP A 218 -7.52 1.57 4.87
CA ASP A 218 -6.29 1.91 5.59
C ASP A 218 -5.50 2.99 4.84
N VAL A 219 -5.56 4.21 5.35
CA VAL A 219 -4.79 5.34 4.78
C VAL A 219 -3.34 5.36 5.22
N ASN A 220 -2.99 4.64 6.30
CA ASN A 220 -1.62 4.53 6.78
C ASN A 220 -0.88 3.48 5.97
N TYR A 221 -1.47 2.30 5.76
CA TYR A 221 -0.91 1.26 4.90
C TYR A 221 -1.88 0.88 3.77
N PRO A 222 -1.94 1.69 2.70
CA PRO A 222 -2.83 1.45 1.57
C PRO A 222 -2.70 0.03 1.00
N PRO A 223 -3.82 -0.65 0.67
CA PRO A 223 -3.84 -2.02 0.13
C PRO A 223 -2.91 -2.25 -1.07
N GLU A 224 -2.63 -1.22 -1.86
CA GLU A 224 -1.72 -1.28 -3.01
C GLU A 224 -0.30 -1.66 -2.59
N LEU A 225 0.13 -1.25 -1.39
CA LEU A 225 1.45 -1.57 -0.86
C LEU A 225 1.56 -3.05 -0.41
N THR A 226 0.43 -3.71 -0.10
CA THR A 226 0.41 -5.15 0.21
C THR A 226 0.95 -5.99 -0.94
N ASN A 227 0.68 -5.61 -2.19
CA ASN A 227 1.20 -6.32 -3.36
C ASN A 227 2.72 -6.23 -3.48
N ILE A 228 3.33 -5.12 -3.05
CA ILE A 228 4.78 -4.99 -3.00
C ILE A 228 5.34 -5.98 -1.98
N SER A 229 4.80 -5.98 -0.77
CA SER A 229 5.25 -6.84 0.33
C SER A 229 5.09 -8.33 0.03
N MET A 230 4.02 -8.71 -0.65
CA MET A 230 3.79 -10.09 -1.09
C MET A 230 4.86 -10.63 -2.03
N LYS A 231 5.54 -9.78 -2.82
CA LYS A 231 6.66 -10.21 -3.67
C LYS A 231 7.87 -10.69 -2.87
N TYR A 232 7.95 -10.31 -1.59
CA TYR A 232 9.08 -10.62 -0.71
C TYR A 232 8.75 -11.73 0.29
N LEU A 233 7.51 -12.19 0.40
CA LEU A 233 7.11 -13.26 1.32
C LEU A 233 7.00 -14.61 0.58
N PRO A 234 7.95 -15.55 0.77
CA PRO A 234 7.98 -16.82 0.04
C PRO A 234 6.71 -17.66 0.21
N ASN A 235 6.14 -17.64 1.42
CA ASN A 235 4.93 -18.38 1.80
C ASN A 235 3.82 -17.44 2.29
N GLY A 236 3.75 -16.25 1.68
CA GLY A 236 2.76 -15.23 1.99
C GLY A 236 1.39 -15.53 1.39
N ARG A 237 0.33 -15.24 2.13
CA ARG A 237 -1.04 -15.02 1.63
C ARG A 237 -1.45 -13.59 1.99
N ALA A 238 -2.25 -12.94 1.16
CA ALA A 238 -2.80 -11.62 1.47
C ALA A 238 -4.32 -11.61 1.34
N LYS A 239 -4.97 -10.84 2.22
CA LYS A 239 -6.41 -10.58 2.19
C LYS A 239 -6.66 -9.11 2.54
N ILE A 240 -7.56 -8.49 1.79
CA ILE A 240 -8.06 -7.14 2.05
C ILE A 240 -9.48 -7.26 2.59
N LEU A 241 -9.71 -6.72 3.79
CA LEU A 241 -11.00 -6.68 4.48
C LEU A 241 -11.73 -5.40 4.12
N ARG A 242 -12.96 -5.55 3.64
CA ARG A 242 -13.86 -4.43 3.33
C ARG A 242 -14.33 -3.75 4.61
N ASN A 243 -14.66 -2.47 4.50
CA ASN A 243 -15.20 -1.67 5.62
C ASN A 243 -14.32 -1.72 6.88
N ALA A 244 -13.00 -1.74 6.67
CA ALA A 244 -12.01 -1.75 7.72
C ALA A 244 -10.85 -0.84 7.33
N SER A 245 -10.30 -0.13 8.31
CA SER A 245 -9.06 0.64 8.20
C SER A 245 -7.91 -0.15 8.85
N ASN A 246 -6.92 0.55 9.41
CA ASN A 246 -5.73 -0.04 10.01
C ASN A 246 -6.07 -1.08 11.10
N MET A 247 -6.99 -0.76 12.02
CA MET A 247 -7.42 -1.66 13.09
C MET A 247 -8.51 -2.64 12.63
N VAL A 248 -8.16 -3.53 11.69
CA VAL A 248 -9.10 -4.54 11.14
C VAL A 248 -9.78 -5.39 12.21
N HIS A 249 -9.07 -5.69 13.29
CA HIS A 249 -9.55 -6.47 14.42
C HIS A 249 -10.54 -5.71 15.32
N VAL A 250 -10.66 -4.39 15.17
CA VAL A 250 -11.67 -3.56 15.84
C VAL A 250 -12.83 -3.23 14.91
N ASP A 251 -12.54 -2.90 13.65
CA ASP A 251 -13.56 -2.60 12.64
C ASP A 251 -14.38 -3.83 12.28
N GLN A 252 -13.72 -4.95 12.04
CA GLN A 252 -14.30 -6.21 11.56
C GLN A 252 -13.79 -7.41 12.39
N PRO A 253 -14.08 -7.49 13.71
CA PRO A 253 -13.51 -8.51 14.59
C PRO A 253 -13.88 -9.94 14.19
N GLU A 254 -15.14 -10.19 13.83
CA GLU A 254 -15.61 -11.52 13.41
C GLU A 254 -14.92 -11.99 12.12
N HIS A 255 -14.89 -11.14 11.09
CA HIS A 255 -14.21 -11.46 9.83
C HIS A 255 -12.70 -11.62 9.99
N THR A 256 -12.09 -10.81 10.86
CA THR A 256 -10.67 -10.93 11.20
C THR A 256 -10.39 -12.27 11.86
N ALA A 257 -11.18 -12.65 12.87
CA ALA A 257 -11.06 -13.96 13.52
C ALA A 257 -11.28 -15.11 12.53
N ALA A 258 -12.29 -15.04 11.68
CA ALA A 258 -12.57 -16.06 10.68
C ALA A 258 -11.37 -16.31 9.76
N HIS A 259 -10.71 -15.26 9.26
CA HIS A 259 -9.52 -15.42 8.42
C HIS A 259 -8.29 -15.92 9.18
N ILE A 260 -8.11 -15.51 10.44
CA ILE A 260 -7.05 -16.05 11.30
C ILE A 260 -7.27 -17.55 11.51
N LEU A 261 -8.48 -17.97 11.86
CA LEU A 261 -8.84 -19.36 12.09
C LEU A 261 -8.71 -20.21 10.82
N GLU A 262 -9.25 -19.75 9.69
CA GLU A 262 -9.10 -20.38 8.38
C GLU A 262 -7.61 -20.60 8.05
N PHE A 263 -6.80 -19.56 8.24
CA PHE A 263 -5.37 -19.63 7.97
C PHE A 263 -4.64 -20.60 8.91
N ILE A 264 -4.93 -20.57 10.20
CA ILE A 264 -4.37 -21.49 11.19
C ILE A 264 -4.82 -22.94 10.92
N GLN A 265 -6.03 -23.19 10.42
CA GLN A 265 -6.44 -24.57 10.11
C GLN A 265 -5.81 -25.08 8.80
N GLU A 266 -5.59 -24.19 7.83
CA GLU A 266 -5.13 -24.58 6.50
C GLU A 266 -3.61 -24.55 6.30
N HIS A 267 -2.84 -23.86 7.14
CA HIS A 267 -1.40 -23.71 6.91
C HIS A 267 -0.62 -25.03 7.02
N ASP A 268 -1.10 -25.99 7.81
CA ASP A 268 -0.59 -27.38 7.87
C ASP A 268 -1.06 -28.24 6.67
N VAL A 269 -2.20 -27.87 6.07
CA VAL A 269 -2.82 -28.64 4.97
C VAL A 269 -2.16 -28.25 3.64
N LYS A 270 -1.00 -28.89 3.43
CA LYS A 270 -0.20 -28.99 2.20
C LYS A 270 0.80 -27.83 1.99
N LYS A 271 2.07 -28.23 1.84
CA LYS A 271 2.88 -27.89 0.67
C LYS A 271 2.01 -28.04 -0.58
N ARG A 272 1.12 -27.09 -0.87
CA ARG A 272 0.53 -27.01 -2.19
C ARG A 272 1.71 -26.72 -3.07
N ASN A 273 1.97 -27.66 -3.99
CA ASN A 273 2.79 -27.46 -5.17
C ASN A 273 2.75 -25.98 -5.53
N THR A 274 3.91 -25.34 -5.63
CA THR A 274 4.11 -24.17 -6.50
C THR A 274 3.12 -24.29 -7.63
N ALA A 275 2.14 -23.39 -7.68
CA ALA A 275 0.92 -23.52 -8.47
C ALA A 275 1.20 -24.36 -9.72
N LYS A 276 0.81 -25.63 -9.69
CA LYS A 276 0.82 -26.44 -10.91
C LYS A 276 -0.18 -25.74 -11.80
N ASN A 277 0.32 -25.04 -12.81
CA ASN A 277 -0.40 -24.45 -13.92
C ASN A 277 -1.88 -24.25 -13.62
N LEU A 278 -2.21 -23.15 -12.94
CA LEU A 278 -3.45 -22.47 -13.29
C LEU A 278 -3.16 -21.87 -14.67
N ASP A 279 -3.30 -22.71 -15.69
CA ASP A 279 -3.29 -22.32 -17.10
C ASP A 279 -4.56 -21.50 -17.32
N LEU A 280 -4.52 -20.27 -16.81
CA LEU A 280 -5.52 -19.23 -16.97
C LEU A 280 -4.86 -18.18 -17.84
N PRO A 281 -4.95 -18.30 -19.18
CA PRO A 281 -4.21 -17.46 -20.11
C PRO A 281 -4.44 -15.95 -19.88
N TYR A 282 -5.58 -15.59 -19.30
CA TYR A 282 -5.90 -14.20 -18.98
C TYR A 282 -5.09 -13.61 -17.82
N LEU A 283 -4.58 -14.44 -16.89
CA LEU A 283 -3.72 -13.97 -15.80
C LEU A 283 -2.30 -13.71 -16.29
N ASP A 284 -1.76 -14.55 -17.18
CA ASP A 284 -0.47 -14.26 -17.83
C ASP A 284 -0.56 -13.00 -18.70
N MET A 285 -1.68 -12.77 -19.39
CA MET A 285 -1.98 -11.50 -20.08
C MET A 285 -2.10 -10.30 -19.13
N LEU A 286 -2.52 -10.53 -17.88
CA LEU A 286 -2.62 -9.50 -16.83
C LEU A 286 -1.25 -9.21 -16.20
N TYR A 287 -0.46 -10.25 -15.90
CA TYR A 287 0.90 -10.13 -15.37
C TYR A 287 1.87 -9.54 -16.38
N GLU A 288 1.77 -9.89 -17.68
CA GLU A 288 2.51 -9.22 -18.75
C GLU A 288 2.13 -7.73 -18.88
N LYS A 289 0.87 -7.36 -18.59
CA LYS A 289 0.42 -5.97 -18.55
C LYS A 289 0.93 -5.21 -17.34
N ILE A 290 1.00 -5.86 -16.18
CA ILE A 290 1.38 -5.25 -14.89
C ILE A 290 2.90 -5.06 -14.78
N GLU A 291 3.73 -5.93 -15.37
CA GLU A 291 5.20 -5.77 -15.34
C GLU A 291 5.77 -4.84 -16.43
N LYS A 292 4.94 -4.35 -17.36
CA LYS A 292 5.41 -3.52 -18.49
C LYS A 292 4.77 -2.15 -18.64
N SER A 293 3.96 -1.65 -17.71
CA SER A 293 3.30 -0.36 -17.91
C SER A 293 4.28 0.81 -17.76
N MET A 294 4.99 1.10 -18.83
CA MET A 294 5.49 2.44 -19.11
C MET A 294 4.27 3.36 -19.09
N LEU A 295 4.21 4.25 -18.11
CA LEU A 295 3.11 5.20 -17.96
C LEU A 295 3.47 6.45 -18.75
N ILE A 296 2.71 6.76 -19.78
CA ILE A 296 2.78 8.03 -20.49
C ILE A 296 1.69 8.94 -19.94
N ARG A 297 2.10 10.10 -19.41
CA ARG A 297 1.20 11.21 -19.10
C ARG A 297 1.32 12.28 -20.17
N ILE A 298 0.19 12.78 -20.67
CA ILE A 298 0.17 13.89 -21.61
C ILE A 298 -0.80 14.96 -21.13
N ASP A 299 -0.27 16.15 -20.83
CA ASP A 299 -1.07 17.30 -20.44
C ASP A 299 -1.30 18.19 -21.67
N PHE A 300 -2.57 18.42 -22.04
CA PHE A 300 -2.99 19.23 -23.18
C PHE A 300 -3.72 20.51 -22.77
N LEU A 301 -4.50 20.47 -21.69
CA LEU A 301 -5.40 21.55 -21.24
C LEU A 301 -4.66 22.74 -20.65
N THR A 302 -3.39 22.56 -20.28
CA THR A 302 -2.52 23.60 -19.72
C THR A 302 -1.34 23.92 -20.65
N VAL A 303 -0.10 23.79 -20.17
CA VAL A 303 1.09 23.84 -21.03
C VAL A 303 1.34 22.44 -21.55
N PHE A 304 1.43 22.28 -22.88
CA PHE A 304 1.68 20.96 -23.45
C PHE A 304 2.93 20.32 -22.83
N GLN A 305 2.73 19.17 -22.19
CA GLN A 305 3.80 18.41 -21.59
C GLN A 305 3.56 16.92 -21.80
N MET A 306 4.62 16.19 -22.14
CA MET A 306 4.61 14.73 -22.20
C MET A 306 5.62 14.21 -21.18
N GLN A 307 5.17 13.27 -20.34
CA GLN A 307 6.00 12.58 -19.37
C GLN A 307 5.93 11.08 -19.61
N ILE A 308 7.03 10.40 -19.35
CA ILE A 308 7.12 8.94 -19.37
C ILE A 308 7.66 8.52 -18.01
N ASN A 309 6.90 7.71 -17.27
CA ASN A 309 7.17 7.34 -15.88
C ASN A 309 7.50 8.56 -14.99
N GLY A 310 6.78 9.66 -15.20
CA GLY A 310 6.97 10.93 -14.48
C GLY A 310 8.12 11.82 -14.99
N VAL A 311 8.93 11.36 -15.95
CA VAL A 311 10.04 12.13 -16.52
C VAL A 311 9.61 12.86 -17.77
N LYS A 312 9.81 14.18 -17.83
CA LYS A 312 9.43 15.02 -18.98
C LYS A 312 10.26 14.71 -20.23
N VAL A 313 9.60 14.63 -21.37
CA VAL A 313 10.23 14.45 -22.69
C VAL A 313 10.43 15.80 -23.35
N GLU A 314 11.67 16.28 -23.34
CA GLU A 314 12.05 17.53 -24.02
C GLU A 314 12.14 17.34 -25.54
N GLY A 315 11.75 18.37 -26.30
CA GLY A 315 11.83 18.30 -27.76
C GLY A 315 11.00 19.32 -28.53
N LYS A 316 11.17 19.31 -29.86
CA LYS A 316 10.47 20.22 -30.78
C LYS A 316 9.07 19.70 -31.13
N TRP A 317 8.18 19.70 -30.14
CA TRP A 317 6.81 19.17 -30.22
C TRP A 317 5.89 19.91 -31.20
N ASN A 318 6.11 21.21 -31.40
CA ASN A 318 5.33 22.05 -32.31
C ASN A 318 5.72 21.88 -33.80
N GLN A 319 6.69 21.02 -34.11
CA GLN A 319 7.09 20.76 -35.49
C GLN A 319 6.36 19.55 -36.06
N ARG A 320 6.04 19.64 -37.35
CA ARG A 320 5.45 18.53 -38.13
C ARG A 320 4.21 17.92 -37.47
N LYS A 321 3.42 18.72 -36.75
CA LYS A 321 2.22 18.26 -36.03
C LYS A 321 2.45 17.08 -35.06
N ALA A 322 3.65 16.94 -34.47
CA ALA A 322 3.95 15.80 -33.59
C ALA A 322 3.11 15.84 -32.30
N ARG A 323 2.93 17.02 -31.72
CA ARG A 323 2.02 17.25 -30.58
C ARG A 323 0.59 16.82 -30.89
N GLU A 324 0.05 17.24 -32.02
CA GLU A 324 -1.32 16.96 -32.42
C GLU A 324 -1.52 15.47 -32.74
N LEU A 325 -0.52 14.85 -33.36
CA LEU A 325 -0.54 13.42 -33.67
C LEU A 325 -0.50 12.57 -32.39
N ILE A 326 0.37 12.87 -31.43
CA ILE A 326 0.41 12.12 -30.17
C ILE A 326 -0.89 12.33 -29.37
N ALA A 327 -1.46 13.54 -29.40
CA ALA A 327 -2.75 13.85 -28.78
C ALA A 327 -3.88 12.99 -29.35
N TYR A 328 -3.99 12.99 -30.68
CA TYR A 328 -5.04 12.28 -31.37
C TYR A 328 -5.00 10.78 -31.04
N VAL A 329 -3.82 10.18 -31.11
CA VAL A 329 -3.65 8.74 -30.89
C VAL A 329 -3.76 8.35 -29.42
N ALA A 330 -3.35 9.23 -28.49
CA ALA A 330 -3.58 9.03 -27.05
C ALA A 330 -5.07 9.04 -26.70
N PHE A 331 -5.84 9.93 -27.33
CA PHE A 331 -7.25 10.10 -27.02
C PHE A 331 -8.16 9.07 -27.70
N PHE A 332 -7.90 8.74 -28.96
CA PHE A 332 -8.72 7.82 -29.75
C PHE A 332 -8.16 6.40 -29.85
N GLY A 333 -6.94 6.16 -29.35
CA GLY A 333 -6.26 4.89 -29.50
C GLY A 333 -5.89 4.59 -30.95
N LYS A 334 -5.87 3.29 -31.29
CA LYS A 334 -5.52 2.83 -32.64
C LYS A 334 -6.48 3.39 -33.69
N SER A 335 -5.94 4.23 -34.57
CA SER A 335 -6.71 5.03 -35.51
C SER A 335 -6.28 4.77 -36.95
N THR A 336 -7.24 4.73 -37.89
CA THR A 336 -6.93 4.61 -39.32
C THR A 336 -6.23 5.88 -39.82
N LYS A 337 -5.21 5.72 -40.66
CA LYS A 337 -4.46 6.86 -41.23
C LYS A 337 -5.33 7.81 -42.02
N GLU A 338 -6.40 7.34 -42.68
CA GLU A 338 -7.35 8.19 -43.38
C GLU A 338 -8.05 9.17 -42.45
N VAL A 339 -8.64 8.67 -41.35
CA VAL A 339 -9.29 9.51 -40.33
C VAL A 339 -8.30 10.46 -39.66
N VAL A 340 -7.07 10.01 -39.37
CA VAL A 340 -6.03 10.90 -38.82
C VAL A 340 -5.64 11.99 -39.83
N CYS A 341 -5.55 11.65 -41.12
CA CYS A 341 -5.27 12.61 -42.18
C CYS A 341 -6.38 13.66 -42.32
N GLU A 342 -7.64 13.24 -42.29
CA GLU A 342 -8.81 14.11 -42.34
C GLU A 342 -8.85 15.04 -41.12
N ALA A 343 -8.56 14.52 -39.93
CA ALA A 343 -8.56 15.29 -38.69
C ALA A 343 -7.41 16.33 -38.64
N LEU A 344 -6.19 15.95 -39.03
CA LEU A 344 -5.01 16.81 -38.87
C LEU A 344 -4.70 17.67 -40.09
N TRP A 345 -5.16 17.30 -41.28
CA TRP A 345 -4.96 18.05 -42.53
C TRP A 345 -6.25 18.08 -43.38
N PRO A 346 -7.36 18.66 -42.88
CA PRO A 346 -8.66 18.61 -43.55
C PRO A 346 -8.66 19.26 -44.95
N ASN A 347 -7.76 20.21 -45.19
CA ASN A 347 -7.66 20.97 -46.44
C ASN A 347 -6.63 20.41 -47.44
N SER A 348 -5.98 19.28 -47.14
CA SER A 348 -5.00 18.65 -48.03
C SER A 348 -5.61 17.54 -48.86
N ASN A 349 -5.16 17.40 -50.11
CA ASN A 349 -5.52 16.22 -50.91
C ASN A 349 -4.95 14.93 -50.28
N LYS A 350 -5.57 13.79 -50.60
CA LYS A 350 -5.25 12.48 -49.99
C LYS A 350 -3.75 12.14 -49.99
N VAL A 351 -3.07 12.38 -51.11
CA VAL A 351 -1.63 12.08 -51.28
C VAL A 351 -0.77 13.00 -50.39
N SER A 352 -1.07 14.30 -50.37
CA SER A 352 -0.34 15.26 -49.55
C SER A 352 -0.54 15.01 -48.06
N ALA A 353 -1.77 14.73 -47.62
CA ALA A 353 -2.07 14.45 -46.22
C ALA A 353 -1.35 13.18 -45.74
N GLN A 354 -1.33 12.11 -46.55
CA GLN A 354 -0.59 10.89 -46.24
C GLN A 354 0.93 11.11 -46.15
N ASN A 355 1.49 11.95 -47.04
CA ASN A 355 2.90 12.33 -46.96
C ASN A 355 3.21 13.12 -45.68
N SER A 356 2.36 14.09 -45.32
CA SER A 356 2.49 14.86 -44.08
C SER A 356 2.41 13.96 -42.85
N LEU A 357 1.44 13.03 -42.80
CA LEU A 357 1.32 12.06 -41.70
C LEU A 357 2.58 11.19 -41.55
N ARG A 358 3.16 10.72 -42.67
CA ARG A 358 4.40 9.95 -42.63
C ARG A 358 5.56 10.75 -42.03
N VAL A 359 5.66 12.03 -42.37
CA VAL A 359 6.68 12.95 -41.81
C VAL A 359 6.43 13.19 -40.32
N SER A 360 5.17 13.38 -39.91
CA SER A 360 4.79 13.55 -38.51
C SER A 360 5.14 12.33 -37.66
N ILE A 361 4.81 11.11 -38.12
CA ILE A 361 5.15 9.86 -37.44
C ILE A 361 6.66 9.72 -37.30
N HIS A 362 7.41 10.02 -38.36
CA HIS A 362 8.88 9.96 -38.33
C HIS A 362 9.47 10.94 -37.32
N HIS A 363 9.01 12.19 -37.31
CA HIS A 363 9.45 13.22 -36.36
C HIS A 363 9.12 12.83 -34.92
N LEU A 364 7.90 12.36 -34.66
CA LEU A 364 7.46 11.92 -33.34
C LEU A 364 8.30 10.75 -32.81
N ARG A 365 8.55 9.73 -33.65
CA ARG A 365 9.43 8.61 -33.30
C ARG A 365 10.86 9.08 -32.99
N LYS A 366 11.36 10.06 -33.72
CA LYS A 366 12.68 10.63 -33.48
C LYS A 366 12.75 11.35 -32.12
N LEU A 367 11.77 12.20 -31.81
CA LEU A 367 11.68 12.89 -30.51
C LEU A 367 11.75 11.90 -29.34
N LEU A 368 10.95 10.84 -29.40
CA LEU A 368 10.90 9.82 -28.35
C LEU A 368 12.21 9.03 -28.27
N LYS A 369 12.80 8.69 -29.42
CA LYS A 369 14.10 8.00 -29.50
C LYS A 369 15.24 8.85 -28.93
N ASP A 370 15.27 10.15 -29.22
CA ASP A 370 16.26 11.08 -28.70
C ASP A 370 16.16 11.23 -27.17
N ALA A 371 14.96 11.02 -26.61
CA ALA A 371 14.71 10.95 -25.17
C ALA A 371 14.94 9.55 -24.55
N GLY A 372 15.49 8.60 -25.31
CA GLY A 372 15.82 7.26 -24.81
C GLY A 372 14.70 6.21 -24.95
N TYR A 373 13.56 6.59 -25.53
CA TYR A 373 12.38 5.74 -25.60
C TYR A 373 12.13 5.23 -27.02
N LYS A 374 12.00 3.90 -27.17
CA LYS A 374 11.74 3.25 -28.47
C LYS A 374 10.41 2.52 -28.42
N ASN A 375 9.87 2.20 -29.59
CA ASN A 375 8.65 1.40 -29.74
C ASN A 375 7.39 1.97 -29.08
N ILE A 376 7.32 3.30 -28.93
CA ILE A 376 6.13 3.96 -28.37
C ILE A 376 5.03 4.11 -29.42
N ILE A 377 5.40 4.51 -30.64
CA ILE A 377 4.47 4.81 -31.73
C ILE A 377 4.64 3.82 -32.86
N HIS A 378 3.57 3.10 -33.14
CA HIS A 378 3.47 2.11 -34.20
C HIS A 378 2.63 2.62 -35.36
N SER A 379 2.92 2.12 -36.55
CA SER A 379 2.11 2.36 -37.73
C SER A 379 2.35 1.25 -38.74
N ASP A 380 1.30 0.79 -39.38
CA ASP A 380 1.33 -0.18 -40.47
C ASP A 380 0.82 0.50 -41.76
N MET A 381 0.33 -0.25 -42.75
CA MET A 381 -0.21 0.34 -43.97
C MET A 381 -1.49 1.17 -43.74
N GLN A 382 -2.30 0.82 -42.74
CA GLN A 382 -3.65 1.34 -42.52
C GLN A 382 -3.81 2.13 -41.21
N TYR A 383 -3.03 1.84 -40.17
CA TYR A 383 -3.22 2.37 -38.82
C TYR A 383 -1.99 3.08 -38.27
N VAL A 384 -2.23 3.89 -37.23
CA VAL A 384 -1.23 4.46 -36.32
C VAL A 384 -1.75 4.34 -34.88
N TRP A 385 -0.90 3.93 -33.95
CA TRP A 385 -1.26 3.70 -32.54
C TRP A 385 -0.08 3.88 -31.59
N ILE A 386 -0.36 4.13 -30.31
CA ILE A 386 0.60 3.97 -29.21
C ILE A 386 0.64 2.49 -28.84
N ASP A 387 1.81 1.95 -28.52
CA ASP A 387 1.98 0.55 -28.09
C ASP A 387 0.95 0.18 -27.01
N GLU A 388 0.27 -0.94 -27.22
CA GLU A 388 -0.84 -1.41 -26.39
C GLU A 388 -0.42 -1.83 -24.98
N ASN A 389 0.89 -1.99 -24.74
CA ASN A 389 1.48 -2.29 -23.45
C ASN A 389 1.82 -1.03 -22.63
N ILE A 390 1.59 0.16 -23.20
CA ILE A 390 1.85 1.45 -22.55
C ILE A 390 0.53 1.96 -21.96
N ASP A 391 0.55 2.29 -20.67
CA ASP A 391 -0.59 2.95 -20.04
C ASP A 391 -0.54 4.45 -20.36
N VAL A 392 -1.64 5.01 -20.85
CA VAL A 392 -1.69 6.40 -21.32
C VAL A 392 -2.72 7.16 -20.48
N SER A 393 -2.25 8.13 -19.71
CA SER A 393 -3.09 9.13 -19.05
C SER A 393 -2.99 10.46 -19.78
N CYS A 394 -4.13 11.16 -19.90
CA CYS A 394 -4.14 12.55 -20.31
C CYS A 394 -5.22 13.35 -19.61
N ASP A 395 -4.94 14.63 -19.38
CA ASP A 395 -5.81 15.56 -18.67
C ASP A 395 -7.18 15.75 -19.34
N VAL A 396 -7.27 15.60 -20.66
CA VAL A 396 -8.55 15.60 -21.40
C VAL A 396 -9.41 14.39 -21.03
N LEU A 397 -8.83 13.18 -20.95
CA LEU A 397 -9.57 11.97 -20.57
C LEU A 397 -9.99 12.01 -19.08
N GLU A 398 -9.18 12.64 -18.23
CA GLU A 398 -9.50 12.89 -16.82
C GLU A 398 -10.67 13.88 -16.69
N ALA A 399 -10.62 15.03 -17.38
CA ALA A 399 -11.70 16.01 -17.39
C ALA A 399 -13.04 15.44 -17.93
N MET A 400 -12.98 14.55 -18.92
CA MET A 400 -14.18 13.86 -19.43
C MET A 400 -14.80 12.90 -18.39
N LYS A 401 -13.97 12.21 -17.60
CA LYS A 401 -14.46 11.33 -16.52
C LYS A 401 -15.14 12.14 -15.41
N GLU A 402 -14.68 13.37 -15.19
CA GLU A 402 -15.25 14.31 -14.21
C GLU A 402 -16.48 15.09 -14.72
N LYS A 403 -17.03 14.73 -15.90
CA LYS A 403 -18.20 15.38 -16.53
C LYS A 403 -18.01 16.88 -16.83
N VAL A 404 -16.77 17.32 -17.07
CA VAL A 404 -16.51 18.68 -17.57
C VAL A 404 -17.03 18.79 -19.01
N SER A 405 -17.76 19.86 -19.32
CA SER A 405 -18.28 20.11 -20.66
C SER A 405 -17.12 20.45 -21.61
N LEU A 406 -16.83 19.54 -22.55
CA LEU A 406 -15.82 19.76 -23.59
C LEU A 406 -16.46 20.10 -24.94
N PRO A 407 -15.76 20.84 -25.83
CA PRO A 407 -16.25 21.09 -27.17
C PRO A 407 -16.47 19.78 -27.97
N PRO A 408 -17.40 19.77 -28.94
CA PRO A 408 -17.70 18.62 -29.78
C PRO A 408 -16.45 17.98 -30.43
N ARG A 409 -16.40 16.65 -30.49
CA ARG A 409 -15.24 15.85 -30.95
C ARG A 409 -14.60 16.28 -32.28
N HIS A 410 -15.37 16.84 -33.20
CA HIS A 410 -14.89 17.27 -34.52
C HIS A 410 -14.24 18.68 -34.50
N LEU A 411 -14.50 19.48 -33.45
CA LEU A 411 -13.95 20.84 -33.28
C LEU A 411 -12.63 20.85 -32.50
N LEU A 412 -12.26 19.75 -31.83
CA LEU A 412 -11.01 19.64 -31.07
C LEU A 412 -9.75 19.73 -31.96
N PHE A 413 -9.88 19.52 -33.28
CA PHE A 413 -8.74 19.42 -34.19
C PHE A 413 -8.90 20.16 -35.53
N SER A 414 -10.07 20.77 -35.80
CA SER A 414 -10.38 21.34 -37.12
C SER A 414 -9.76 22.70 -37.38
N ASP A 415 -9.46 23.49 -36.35
CA ASP A 415 -8.72 24.75 -36.44
C ASP A 415 -7.94 24.95 -35.15
N ILE A 416 -6.60 24.96 -35.22
CA ILE A 416 -5.75 25.30 -34.07
C ILE A 416 -5.19 26.71 -34.31
N PRO A 417 -5.91 27.80 -33.95
CA PRO A 417 -5.24 29.02 -33.53
C PRO A 417 -4.51 28.76 -32.21
N SER A 418 -3.51 29.59 -31.93
CA SER A 418 -2.60 29.53 -30.78
C SER A 418 -3.22 29.42 -29.38
N ASP A 419 -4.53 29.62 -29.21
CA ASP A 419 -5.14 29.95 -27.91
C ASP A 419 -6.37 29.10 -27.53
N TRP A 420 -6.34 27.79 -27.85
CA TRP A 420 -7.43 26.86 -27.47
C TRP A 420 -7.59 26.65 -25.96
N THR A 421 -6.57 26.97 -25.15
CA THR A 421 -6.59 26.89 -23.68
C THR A 421 -7.42 28.01 -23.03
N MET A 422 -7.58 29.17 -23.68
CA MET A 422 -8.34 30.30 -23.09
C MET A 422 -9.84 30.01 -22.96
N ASN A 423 -10.43 29.26 -23.90
CA ASN A 423 -11.87 28.95 -23.84
C ASN A 423 -12.21 27.91 -22.76
N ILE A 424 -11.32 26.95 -22.49
CA ILE A 424 -11.53 25.95 -21.41
C ILE A 424 -11.28 26.57 -20.04
N GLN A 425 -10.27 27.43 -19.88
CA GLN A 425 -10.09 28.22 -18.65
C GLN A 425 -11.33 29.08 -18.32
N SER A 426 -11.93 29.73 -19.32
CA SER A 426 -13.14 30.53 -19.12
C SER A 426 -14.38 29.71 -18.73
N GLN A 427 -14.43 28.42 -19.05
CA GLN A 427 -15.52 27.52 -18.64
C GLN A 427 -15.27 26.84 -17.29
N LEU A 428 -14.00 26.67 -16.91
CA LEU A 428 -13.59 26.21 -15.57
C LEU A 428 -13.80 27.29 -14.49
N GLU A 429 -13.74 28.58 -14.84
CA GLU A 429 -14.03 29.69 -13.92
C GLU A 429 -15.53 29.87 -13.59
N VAL A 430 -16.46 29.24 -14.34
CA VAL A 430 -17.91 29.39 -14.14
C VAL A 430 -18.49 28.29 -13.22
N SER A 431 -17.65 27.38 -12.70
CA SER A 431 -18.08 26.25 -11.88
C SER A 431 -17.54 26.29 -10.43
N TYR A 432 -17.44 27.49 -9.85
CA TYR A 432 -17.26 27.69 -8.40
C TYR A 432 -18.43 28.45 -7.80
#